data_AF-A0A2G9HPI7-F1
#
_entry.id   AF-A0A2G9HPI7-F1
#
_cell.length_a   1.000
_cell.length_b   1.000
_cell.length_c   1.000
_cell.angle_alpha   90.00
_cell.angle_beta   90.00
_cell.angle_gamma   90.00
#
_symmetry.space_group_name_H-M   'P 1'
#
loop_
_entity.id
_entity.type
_entity.pdbx_description
1 polymer ?
#
loop_
_entity_poly.entity_id
_entity_poly.type
_entity_poly.pdbx_seq_one_letter_code
_entity_poly.pdbx_strand_id
1 'polypeptide(L)'
;MASSSSVAAVDTKPDALRQSRYHMKRCFARFTAKGKRLMKFQHLMDEIEQTIQDKVERSKVLEGSLGDILSATQEAAVVPPYVAFAIRHNPGIWDYVKVHADQLSVEIITSTDYLKFKEMIFDEDWAKNENSLEVDFGAFDTGIPSLTLSSSIGNGLSYVSKFTTSILNKGSESAKALVDYLLTLDHHGEKLMINETLNTVAKLQPALVIAEVFLSAFPKDTPYQNVEQK
;
A
#
# COMPACT_ATOMS: atom_id res chain seq x y z
N MET A 1 15.67 46.62 2.31
CA MET A 1 15.01 47.30 3.44
C MET A 1 14.77 46.27 4.52
N ALA A 2 15.58 46.34 5.58
CA ALA A 2 15.32 45.64 6.82
C ALA A 2 14.38 46.50 7.67
N SER A 3 13.39 45.88 8.30
CA SER A 3 12.66 46.47 9.42
C SER A 3 12.29 45.34 10.38
N SER A 4 12.85 45.44 11.58
CA SER A 4 12.69 44.56 12.73
C SER A 4 11.28 44.57 13.31
N SER A 5 10.83 43.45 13.87
CA SER A 5 10.31 43.36 15.25
C SER A 5 9.71 41.98 15.55
N SER A 6 10.36 41.23 16.43
CA SER A 6 9.75 40.64 17.65
C SER A 6 10.72 39.62 18.26
N VAL A 7 11.68 40.15 19.01
CA VAL A 7 12.43 39.38 20.01
C VAL A 7 11.49 39.18 21.21
N ALA A 8 10.59 38.19 21.13
CA ALA A 8 9.71 37.79 22.26
C ALA A 8 9.06 36.39 22.07
N ALA A 9 9.73 35.44 21.41
CA ALA A 9 9.15 34.10 21.15
C ALA A 9 10.11 32.92 21.44
N VAL A 10 11.12 33.13 22.28
CA VAL A 10 12.18 32.13 22.52
C VAL A 10 12.06 31.45 23.90
N ASP A 11 11.42 32.07 24.91
CA ASP A 11 11.34 31.49 26.26
C ASP A 11 10.18 30.49 26.49
N THR A 12 9.11 30.51 25.69
CA THR A 12 7.96 29.59 25.86
C THR A 12 8.12 28.24 25.16
N LYS A 13 9.00 28.15 24.15
CA LYS A 13 9.26 26.92 23.39
C LYS A 13 9.97 25.81 24.20
N PRO A 14 11.01 26.06 25.01
CA PRO A 14 11.67 24.99 25.75
C PRO A 14 10.76 24.37 26.81
N ASP A 15 9.92 25.18 27.46
CA ASP A 15 9.02 24.69 28.51
C ASP A 15 7.82 23.92 27.96
N ALA A 16 7.23 24.35 26.84
CA ALA A 16 6.17 23.59 26.17
C ALA A 16 6.66 22.22 25.66
N LEU A 17 7.89 22.16 25.12
CA LEU A 17 8.52 20.90 24.70
C LEU A 17 8.85 20.00 25.90
N ARG A 18 9.30 20.57 27.01
CA ARG A 18 9.56 19.84 28.27
C ARG A 18 8.27 19.27 28.87
N GLN A 19 7.21 20.06 28.94
CA GLN A 19 5.89 19.63 29.42
C GLN A 19 5.30 18.53 28.52
N SER A 20 5.34 18.72 27.21
CA SER A 20 4.90 17.69 26.25
C SER A 20 5.69 16.38 26.43
N ARG A 21 7.02 16.44 26.58
CA ARG A 21 7.87 15.28 26.85
C ARG A 21 7.55 14.62 28.19
N TYR A 22 7.23 15.39 29.23
CA TYR A 22 6.83 14.88 30.53
C TYR A 22 5.53 14.06 30.43
N HIS A 23 4.49 14.61 29.78
CA HIS A 23 3.24 13.89 29.57
C HIS A 23 3.43 12.65 28.70
N MET A 24 4.22 12.72 27.63
CA MET A 24 4.56 11.56 26.81
C MET A 24 5.20 10.45 27.65
N LYS A 25 6.22 10.76 28.46
CA LYS A 25 6.85 9.76 29.35
C LYS A 25 5.83 9.09 30.26
N ARG A 26 4.93 9.87 30.85
CA ARG A 26 3.87 9.33 31.72
C ARG A 26 2.91 8.41 30.94
N CYS A 27 2.53 8.78 29.73
CA CYS A 27 1.66 7.96 28.88
C CYS A 27 2.34 6.63 28.53
N PHE A 28 3.60 6.65 28.10
CA PHE A 28 4.35 5.44 27.77
C PHE A 28 4.64 4.55 28.98
N ALA A 29 4.93 5.14 30.14
CA ALA A 29 5.00 4.41 31.39
C ALA A 29 3.66 3.72 31.70
N ARG A 30 2.54 4.38 31.43
CA ARG A 30 1.20 3.80 31.62
C ARG A 30 0.89 2.69 30.61
N PHE A 31 1.29 2.84 29.35
CA PHE A 31 1.14 1.80 28.33
C PHE A 31 1.85 0.50 28.74
N THR A 32 3.07 0.61 29.27
CA THR A 32 3.90 -0.53 29.68
C THR A 32 3.57 -1.09 31.07
N ALA A 33 2.89 -0.34 31.94
CA ALA A 33 2.61 -0.71 33.33
C ALA A 33 1.87 -2.04 33.53
N LYS A 34 1.04 -2.44 32.56
CA LYS A 34 0.26 -3.70 32.60
C LYS A 34 0.98 -4.88 31.95
N GLY A 35 2.26 -4.74 31.63
CA GLY A 35 3.06 -5.80 31.03
C GLY A 35 2.78 -5.98 29.54
N LYS A 36 3.02 -7.20 29.05
CA LYS A 36 2.89 -7.55 27.64
C LYS A 36 1.42 -7.59 27.22
N ARG A 37 1.07 -6.86 26.15
CA ARG A 37 -0.31 -6.82 25.64
C ARG A 37 -0.39 -6.18 24.26
N LEU A 38 -1.45 -6.52 23.54
CA LEU A 38 -1.85 -5.81 22.34
C LEU A 38 -2.88 -4.73 22.70
N MET A 39 -2.66 -3.51 22.23
CA MET A 39 -3.52 -2.36 22.47
C MET A 39 -4.11 -1.86 21.16
N LYS A 40 -5.41 -1.60 21.14
CA LYS A 40 -6.08 -0.88 20.05
C LYS A 40 -6.12 0.61 20.38
N PHE A 41 -6.51 1.43 19.40
CA PHE A 41 -6.69 2.87 19.56
C PHE A 41 -7.47 3.25 20.84
N GLN A 42 -8.61 2.61 21.10
CA GLN A 42 -9.42 2.87 22.31
C GLN A 42 -8.63 2.64 23.60
N HIS A 43 -7.88 1.53 23.70
CA HIS A 43 -7.05 1.25 24.87
C HIS A 43 -5.94 2.30 25.05
N LEU A 44 -5.33 2.78 23.96
CA LEU A 44 -4.31 3.83 24.02
C LEU A 44 -4.91 5.15 24.51
N MET A 45 -6.07 5.51 23.98
CA MET A 45 -6.80 6.71 24.39
C MET A 45 -7.18 6.64 25.86
N ASP A 46 -7.77 5.53 26.33
CA ASP A 46 -8.17 5.35 27.73
C ASP A 46 -7.00 5.54 28.70
N GLU A 47 -5.82 4.98 28.38
CA GLU A 47 -4.62 5.14 29.22
C GLU A 47 -4.11 6.59 29.21
N ILE A 48 -4.25 7.32 28.10
CA ILE A 48 -3.90 8.75 28.02
C ILE A 48 -4.87 9.59 28.86
N GLU A 49 -6.18 9.32 28.76
CA GLU A 49 -7.20 10.03 29.54
C GLU A 49 -7.01 9.84 31.04
N GLN A 50 -6.64 8.62 31.46
CA GLN A 50 -6.30 8.34 32.86
C GLN A 50 -4.99 9.01 33.31
N THR A 51 -4.05 9.24 32.39
CA THR A 51 -2.74 9.83 32.68
C THR A 51 -2.81 11.35 32.78
N ILE A 52 -3.55 11.99 31.88
CA ILE A 52 -3.67 13.45 31.77
C ILE A 52 -5.13 13.83 32.06
N GLN A 53 -5.42 14.06 33.34
CA GLN A 53 -6.77 14.41 33.80
C GLN A 53 -7.20 15.83 33.38
N ASP A 54 -6.24 16.75 33.26
CA ASP A 54 -6.49 18.09 32.77
C ASP A 54 -6.82 18.06 31.27
N LYS A 55 -8.02 18.52 30.92
CA LYS A 55 -8.52 18.48 29.54
C LYS A 55 -7.72 19.38 28.60
N VAL A 56 -7.22 20.52 29.08
CA VAL A 56 -6.48 21.49 28.26
C VAL A 56 -5.07 20.96 27.97
N GLU A 57 -4.39 20.39 28.96
CA GLU A 57 -3.09 19.74 28.75
C GLU A 57 -3.21 18.52 27.85
N ARG A 58 -4.27 17.72 28.04
CA ARG A 58 -4.54 16.54 27.21
C ARG A 58 -4.76 16.92 25.74
N SER A 59 -5.58 17.94 25.47
CA SER A 59 -5.78 18.42 24.11
C SER A 59 -4.48 18.89 23.48
N LYS A 60 -3.64 19.65 24.20
CA LYS A 60 -2.32 20.08 23.68
C LYS A 60 -1.39 18.93 23.31
N VAL A 61 -1.42 17.83 24.07
CA VAL A 61 -0.61 16.63 23.76
C VAL A 61 -1.16 15.89 22.54
N LEU A 62 -2.48 15.78 22.43
CA LEU A 62 -3.17 15.15 21.29
C LEU A 62 -3.16 16.00 20.01
N GLU A 63 -2.98 17.31 20.12
CA GLU A 63 -2.75 18.21 18.97
C GLU A 63 -1.28 18.19 18.52
N GLY A 64 -0.40 17.53 19.27
CA GLY A 64 1.01 17.37 18.93
C GLY A 64 1.33 16.05 18.23
N SER A 65 2.63 15.83 17.99
CA SER A 65 3.15 14.63 17.30
C SER A 65 2.65 13.28 17.83
N LEU A 66 2.41 13.16 19.14
CA LEU A 66 1.87 11.93 19.71
C LEU A 66 0.44 11.67 19.22
N GLY A 67 -0.41 12.70 19.20
CA GLY A 67 -1.79 12.54 18.73
C GLY A 67 -1.88 12.24 17.24
N ASP A 68 -1.01 12.85 16.42
CA ASP A 68 -0.90 12.53 15.00
C ASP A 68 -0.61 11.03 14.80
N ILE A 69 0.43 10.51 15.47
CA ILE A 69 0.80 9.09 15.41
C ILE A 69 -0.35 8.20 15.89
N LEU A 70 -0.97 8.54 17.02
CA LEU A 70 -2.05 7.74 17.60
C LEU A 70 -3.28 7.71 16.70
N SER A 71 -3.62 8.82 16.05
CA SER A 71 -4.78 8.92 15.15
C SER A 71 -4.66 7.97 13.95
N ALA A 72 -3.44 7.74 13.47
CA ALA A 72 -3.14 6.82 12.38
C ALA A 72 -2.79 5.40 12.87
N THR A 73 -2.57 5.20 14.16
CA THR A 73 -2.23 3.89 14.74
C THR A 73 -3.41 2.93 14.66
N GLN A 74 -3.21 1.78 14.02
CA GLN A 74 -4.21 0.71 13.98
C GLN A 74 -4.15 -0.16 15.24
N GLU A 75 -2.94 -0.48 15.68
CA GLU A 75 -2.66 -1.25 16.89
C GLU A 75 -1.25 -0.98 17.40
N ALA A 76 -1.05 -1.23 18.70
CA ALA A 76 0.24 -1.14 19.37
C ALA A 76 0.53 -2.44 20.14
N ALA A 77 1.68 -3.04 19.86
CA ALA A 77 2.20 -4.19 20.58
C ALA A 77 3.11 -3.70 21.71
N VAL A 78 2.76 -4.03 22.95
CA VAL A 78 3.50 -3.62 24.14
C VAL A 78 4.30 -4.81 24.65
N VAL A 79 5.63 -4.65 24.70
CA VAL A 79 6.56 -5.58 25.37
C VAL A 79 7.57 -4.70 26.10
N PRO A 80 7.40 -4.48 27.41
CA PRO A 80 8.24 -3.54 28.17
C PRO A 80 9.74 -3.82 27.99
N PRO A 81 10.58 -2.78 27.85
CA PRO A 81 10.26 -1.35 28.00
C PRO A 81 9.73 -0.68 26.72
N TYR A 82 9.40 -1.44 25.68
CA TYR A 82 9.03 -0.87 24.38
C TYR A 82 7.53 -0.96 24.07
N VAL A 83 7.09 -0.02 23.24
CA VAL A 83 5.78 -0.03 22.59
C VAL A 83 6.02 0.10 21.09
N ALA A 84 5.61 -0.91 20.33
CA ALA A 84 5.69 -0.90 18.88
C ALA A 84 4.32 -0.55 18.29
N PHE A 85 4.26 0.37 17.33
CA PHE A 85 3.04 0.85 16.69
C PHE A 85 3.00 0.39 15.23
N ALA A 86 1.84 -0.09 14.80
CA ALA A 86 1.50 -0.24 13.39
C ALA A 86 0.63 0.94 12.96
N ILE A 87 1.20 1.80 12.13
CA ILE A 87 0.63 3.09 11.74
C ILE A 87 0.19 3.01 10.28
N ARG A 88 -1.00 3.53 9.99
CA ARG A 88 -1.60 3.51 8.65
C ARG A 88 -2.16 4.89 8.30
N HIS A 89 -1.28 5.79 7.87
CA HIS A 89 -1.67 7.13 7.43
C HIS A 89 -2.57 7.12 6.19
N ASN A 90 -2.27 6.21 5.24
CA ASN A 90 -2.99 6.09 3.98
C ASN A 90 -3.38 4.63 3.72
N PRO A 91 -4.51 4.37 3.04
CA PRO A 91 -4.86 3.02 2.64
C PRO A 91 -3.74 2.37 1.81
N GLY A 92 -3.26 1.21 2.27
CA GLY A 92 -2.23 0.42 1.60
C GLY A 92 -0.80 0.78 1.99
N ILE A 93 -0.58 1.79 2.83
CA ILE A 93 0.74 2.22 3.30
C ILE A 93 0.81 2.00 4.81
N TRP A 94 1.83 1.28 5.25
CA TRP A 94 2.06 0.96 6.66
C TRP A 94 3.45 1.39 7.08
N ASP A 95 3.52 2.05 8.23
CA ASP A 95 4.76 2.39 8.92
C ASP A 95 4.79 1.66 10.27
N TYR A 96 5.94 1.10 10.63
CA TYR A 96 6.13 0.44 11.91
C TYR A 96 7.21 1.15 12.70
N VAL A 97 6.89 1.52 13.93
CA VAL A 97 7.84 2.22 14.82
C VAL A 97 7.85 1.61 16.19
N LYS A 98 9.03 1.47 16.78
CA LYS A 98 9.26 0.98 18.14
C LYS A 98 9.73 2.14 19.00
N VAL A 99 9.10 2.34 20.15
CA VAL A 99 9.42 3.45 21.07
C VAL A 99 9.81 2.90 22.43
N HIS A 100 10.96 3.32 22.96
CA HIS A 100 11.35 3.01 24.34
C HIS A 100 10.60 3.92 25.32
N ALA A 101 9.89 3.34 26.28
CA ALA A 101 8.99 4.10 27.15
C ALA A 101 9.69 5.18 27.99
N ASP A 102 10.86 4.89 28.58
CA ASP A 102 11.56 5.84 29.46
C ASP A 102 12.37 6.92 28.70
N GLN A 103 13.06 6.50 27.64
CA GLN A 103 13.94 7.38 26.86
C GLN A 103 13.16 8.19 25.82
N LEU A 104 12.00 7.68 25.39
CA LEU A 104 11.22 8.14 24.24
C LEU A 104 12.05 8.13 22.95
N SER A 105 13.02 7.23 22.84
CA SER A 105 13.74 6.99 21.59
C SER A 105 12.84 6.22 20.63
N VAL A 106 12.78 6.69 19.39
CA VAL A 106 11.97 6.11 18.32
C VAL A 106 12.89 5.41 17.33
N GLU A 107 12.54 4.18 16.98
CA GLU A 107 13.22 3.36 15.98
C GLU A 107 12.20 2.93 14.93
N ILE A 108 12.50 3.17 13.64
CA ILE A 108 11.68 2.64 12.55
C ILE A 108 12.06 1.18 12.38
N ILE A 109 11.06 0.30 12.34
CA ILE A 109 11.24 -1.15 12.26
C ILE A 109 10.55 -1.71 11.02
N THR A 110 10.88 -2.94 10.64
CA THR A 110 10.21 -3.62 9.52
C THR A 110 8.88 -4.24 9.95
N SER A 111 8.07 -4.70 8.98
CA SER A 111 6.88 -5.51 9.26
C SER A 111 7.25 -6.80 10.01
N THR A 112 8.36 -7.44 9.63
CA THR A 112 8.86 -8.67 10.26
C THR A 112 9.21 -8.41 11.73
N ASP A 113 9.91 -7.32 12.02
CA ASP A 113 10.23 -6.93 13.41
C ASP A 113 8.97 -6.66 14.23
N TYR A 114 7.97 -5.99 13.64
CA TYR A 114 6.70 -5.71 14.31
C TYR A 114 5.91 -6.99 14.61
N LEU A 115 5.88 -7.93 13.66
CA LEU A 115 5.21 -9.23 13.85
C LEU A 115 5.89 -10.05 14.94
N LYS A 116 7.22 -10.10 14.97
CA LYS A 116 7.98 -10.71 16.09
C LYS A 116 7.64 -10.05 17.42
N PHE A 117 7.45 -8.74 17.44
CA PHE A 117 7.01 -8.01 18.63
C PHE A 117 5.64 -8.47 19.13
N LYS A 118 4.70 -8.74 18.21
CA LYS A 118 3.39 -9.31 18.55
C LYS A 118 3.50 -10.75 19.06
N GLU A 119 4.38 -11.55 18.46
CA GLU A 119 4.63 -12.93 18.90
C GLU A 119 5.21 -12.97 20.32
N MET A 120 6.18 -12.08 20.64
CA MET A 120 6.79 -11.97 21.98
C MET A 120 5.79 -11.72 23.12
N ILE A 121 4.59 -11.20 22.82
CA ILE A 121 3.50 -11.03 23.78
C ILE A 121 3.03 -12.40 24.31
N PHE A 122 3.03 -13.41 23.43
CA PHE A 122 2.51 -14.75 23.71
C PHE A 122 3.63 -15.77 23.96
N ASP A 123 4.66 -15.77 23.13
CA ASP A 123 5.77 -16.73 23.16
C ASP A 123 7.08 -16.05 22.74
N GLU A 124 8.02 -15.93 23.68
CA GLU A 124 9.33 -15.33 23.41
C GLU A 124 10.28 -16.25 22.64
N ASP A 125 10.17 -17.56 22.86
CA ASP A 125 11.08 -18.53 22.24
C ASP A 125 10.71 -18.67 20.77
N TRP A 126 9.41 -18.68 20.45
CA TRP A 126 8.93 -18.61 19.08
C TRP A 126 9.39 -17.35 18.34
N ALA A 127 9.24 -16.18 18.97
CA ALA A 127 9.61 -14.90 18.35
C ALA A 127 11.12 -14.76 18.06
N LYS A 128 11.97 -15.50 18.81
CA LYS A 128 13.43 -15.51 18.63
C LYS A 128 13.92 -16.68 17.79
N ASN A 129 13.04 -17.58 17.35
CA ASN A 129 13.43 -18.73 16.56
C ASN A 129 13.77 -18.30 15.12
N GLU A 130 15.03 -18.44 14.74
CA GLU A 130 15.55 -18.10 13.41
C GLU A 130 15.00 -19.02 12.30
N ASN A 131 14.43 -20.17 12.66
CA ASN A 131 13.87 -21.15 11.73
C ASN A 131 12.34 -21.04 11.59
N SER A 132 11.72 -20.01 12.17
CA SER A 132 10.29 -19.75 12.01
C SER A 132 9.96 -19.45 10.55
N LEU A 133 8.91 -20.08 10.02
CA LEU A 133 8.48 -19.90 8.63
C LEU A 133 7.95 -18.48 8.42
N GLU A 134 8.57 -17.76 7.48
CA GLU A 134 8.10 -16.46 6.98
C GLU A 134 7.61 -16.62 5.53
N VAL A 135 6.38 -16.19 5.26
CA VAL A 135 5.78 -16.27 3.92
C VAL A 135 5.81 -14.88 3.30
N ASP A 136 6.72 -14.66 2.35
CA ASP A 136 6.88 -13.39 1.64
C ASP A 136 6.50 -13.54 0.16
N PHE A 137 5.37 -12.94 -0.23
CA PHE A 137 4.94 -12.87 -1.62
C PHE A 137 5.60 -11.71 -2.40
N GLY A 138 6.16 -10.72 -1.72
CA GLY A 138 6.86 -9.59 -2.34
C GLY A 138 8.13 -10.04 -3.08
N ALA A 139 8.73 -11.14 -2.65
CA ALA A 139 9.87 -11.77 -3.34
C ALA A 139 9.57 -12.20 -4.79
N PHE A 140 8.29 -12.42 -5.14
CA PHE A 140 7.87 -12.86 -6.47
C PHE A 140 7.37 -11.72 -7.37
N ASP A 141 7.28 -10.49 -6.87
CA ASP A 141 6.69 -9.34 -7.57
C ASP A 141 7.64 -8.68 -8.58
N THR A 142 8.41 -9.49 -9.32
CA THR A 142 9.35 -8.98 -10.33
C THR A 142 8.66 -8.82 -11.67
N GLY A 143 8.49 -7.57 -12.12
CA GLY A 143 8.17 -7.24 -13.52
C GLY A 143 6.77 -6.70 -13.79
N ILE A 144 5.86 -6.73 -12.82
CA ILE A 144 4.57 -6.02 -12.91
C ILE A 144 4.69 -4.73 -12.11
N PRO A 145 4.60 -3.56 -12.75
CA PRO A 145 4.65 -2.31 -12.02
C PRO A 145 3.40 -2.18 -11.13
N SER A 146 3.58 -1.69 -9.91
CA SER A 146 2.51 -1.55 -8.92
C SER A 146 1.91 -0.13 -8.94
N LEU A 147 0.62 -0.04 -8.60
CA LEU A 147 -0.05 1.23 -8.39
C LEU A 147 0.33 1.81 -7.04
N THR A 148 0.95 2.98 -7.02
CA THR A 148 1.44 3.63 -5.77
C THR A 148 0.43 4.58 -5.13
N LEU A 149 -0.63 4.97 -5.85
CA LEU A 149 -1.66 5.88 -5.34
C LEU A 149 -2.80 5.10 -4.68
N SER A 150 -3.11 5.42 -3.43
CA SER A 150 -4.23 4.80 -2.70
C SER A 150 -5.58 4.95 -3.42
N SER A 151 -5.78 6.04 -4.17
CA SER A 151 -6.99 6.27 -4.99
C SER A 151 -7.14 5.30 -6.17
N SER A 152 -6.07 4.58 -6.52
CA SER A 152 -6.09 3.59 -7.61
C SER A 152 -6.45 2.18 -7.12
N ILE A 153 -6.60 1.98 -5.81
CA ILE A 153 -7.06 0.70 -5.24
C ILE A 153 -8.44 0.36 -5.81
N GLY A 154 -8.58 -0.88 -6.31
CA GLY A 154 -9.81 -1.35 -6.96
C GLY A 154 -9.88 -1.05 -8.48
N ASN A 155 -8.97 -0.24 -9.03
CA ASN A 155 -8.97 0.14 -10.45
C ASN A 155 -7.94 -0.65 -11.30
N GLY A 156 -7.66 -1.90 -10.91
CA GLY A 156 -6.61 -2.72 -11.52
C GLY A 156 -6.80 -2.95 -13.03
N LEU A 157 -8.02 -3.17 -13.51
CA LEU A 157 -8.31 -3.37 -14.93
C LEU A 157 -7.92 -2.15 -15.79
N SER A 158 -8.22 -0.93 -15.31
CA SER A 158 -7.85 0.30 -16.02
C SER A 158 -6.33 0.41 -16.16
N TYR A 159 -5.60 0.03 -15.11
CA TYR A 159 -4.16 0.04 -15.11
C TYR A 159 -3.56 -1.02 -16.03
N VAL A 160 -4.00 -2.27 -15.90
CA VAL A 160 -3.58 -3.37 -16.78
C VAL A 160 -3.86 -3.01 -18.23
N SER A 161 -5.05 -2.46 -18.54
CA SER A 161 -5.38 -2.05 -19.91
C SER A 161 -4.45 -0.95 -20.46
N LYS A 162 -4.10 0.07 -19.66
CA LYS A 162 -3.12 1.09 -20.04
C LYS A 162 -1.72 0.51 -20.23
N PHE A 163 -1.30 -0.38 -19.33
CA PHE A 163 0.00 -1.04 -19.38
C PHE A 163 0.12 -1.97 -20.59
N THR A 164 -0.88 -2.81 -20.84
CA THR A 164 -0.98 -3.67 -22.02
C THR A 164 -0.96 -2.84 -23.29
N THR A 165 -1.74 -1.75 -23.38
CA THR A 165 -1.69 -0.83 -24.53
C THR A 165 -0.28 -0.27 -24.74
N SER A 166 0.41 0.13 -23.67
CA SER A 166 1.79 0.61 -23.76
C SER A 166 2.74 -0.49 -24.27
N ILE A 167 2.61 -1.72 -23.79
CA ILE A 167 3.42 -2.85 -24.26
C ILE A 167 3.16 -3.13 -25.74
N LEU A 168 1.91 -3.25 -26.16
CA LEU A 168 1.53 -3.55 -27.55
C LEU A 168 2.05 -2.47 -28.52
N ASN A 169 2.18 -1.22 -28.08
CA ASN A 169 2.70 -0.12 -28.90
C ASN A 169 4.23 -0.05 -28.99
N LYS A 170 4.99 -0.88 -28.25
CA LYS A 170 6.47 -0.85 -28.26
C LYS A 170 7.11 -1.49 -29.50
N GLY A 171 6.38 -2.26 -30.30
CA GLY A 171 6.89 -2.82 -31.56
C GLY A 171 6.13 -4.06 -32.05
N SER A 172 6.53 -4.60 -33.20
CA SER A 172 5.89 -5.78 -33.81
C SER A 172 6.03 -7.04 -32.94
N GLU A 173 7.15 -7.19 -32.23
CA GLU A 173 7.38 -8.33 -31.34
C GLU A 173 6.45 -8.33 -30.12
N SER A 174 6.05 -7.17 -29.61
CA SER A 174 5.11 -7.12 -28.48
C SER A 174 3.67 -7.36 -28.90
N ALA A 175 3.28 -6.97 -30.11
CA ALA A 175 1.98 -7.28 -30.69
C ALA A 175 1.86 -8.76 -31.11
N LYS A 176 2.97 -9.49 -31.26
CA LYS A 176 2.97 -10.92 -31.59
C LYS A 176 2.17 -11.75 -30.57
N ALA A 177 2.28 -11.44 -29.28
CA ALA A 177 1.53 -12.16 -28.24
C ALA A 177 0.01 -12.08 -28.45
N LEU A 178 -0.51 -10.97 -28.99
CA LEU A 178 -1.91 -10.84 -29.34
C LEU A 178 -2.28 -11.68 -30.56
N VAL A 179 -1.41 -11.71 -31.59
CA VAL A 179 -1.61 -12.56 -32.77
C VAL A 179 -1.62 -14.04 -32.39
N ASP A 180 -0.63 -14.46 -31.59
CA ASP A 180 -0.53 -15.84 -31.11
C ASP A 180 -1.77 -16.22 -30.28
N TYR A 181 -2.23 -15.33 -29.40
CA TYR A 181 -3.48 -15.55 -28.65
C TYR A 181 -4.67 -15.75 -29.59
N LEU A 182 -4.89 -14.84 -30.55
CA LEU A 182 -6.02 -14.93 -31.50
C LEU A 182 -5.97 -16.23 -32.32
N LEU A 183 -4.78 -16.68 -32.73
CA LEU A 183 -4.58 -17.91 -33.50
C LEU A 183 -4.91 -19.19 -32.70
N THR A 184 -4.73 -19.13 -31.38
CA THR A 184 -5.03 -20.25 -30.48
C THR A 184 -6.52 -20.38 -30.14
N LEU A 185 -7.34 -19.38 -30.45
CA LEU A 185 -8.76 -19.41 -30.11
C LEU A 185 -9.49 -20.52 -30.88
N ASP A 186 -10.08 -21.41 -30.10
CA ASP A 186 -10.83 -22.57 -30.55
C ASP A 186 -12.01 -22.79 -29.61
N HIS A 187 -13.16 -23.15 -30.17
CA HIS A 187 -14.30 -23.59 -29.40
C HIS A 187 -14.90 -24.83 -30.05
N HIS A 188 -14.91 -25.95 -29.32
CA HIS A 188 -15.40 -27.24 -29.82
C HIS A 188 -14.73 -27.72 -31.12
N GLY A 189 -13.44 -27.41 -31.32
CA GLY A 189 -12.70 -27.79 -32.53
C GLY A 189 -12.91 -26.85 -33.72
N GLU A 190 -13.72 -25.81 -33.55
CA GLU A 190 -13.86 -24.73 -34.53
C GLU A 190 -12.89 -23.60 -34.20
N LYS A 191 -12.02 -23.29 -35.17
CA LYS A 191 -11.09 -22.16 -35.08
C LYS A 191 -11.83 -20.83 -35.13
N LEU A 192 -11.45 -19.91 -34.25
CA LEU A 192 -12.05 -18.59 -34.14
C LEU A 192 -11.05 -17.50 -34.53
N MET A 193 -11.57 -16.33 -34.92
CA MET A 193 -10.84 -15.08 -35.19
C MET A 193 -9.89 -15.10 -36.39
N ILE A 194 -8.76 -15.82 -36.31
CA ILE A 194 -7.72 -15.87 -37.35
C ILE A 194 -7.18 -17.28 -37.54
N ASN A 195 -6.52 -17.54 -38.67
CA ASN A 195 -5.96 -18.85 -39.00
C ASN A 195 -4.44 -18.77 -39.27
N GLU A 196 -3.82 -19.93 -39.55
CA GLU A 196 -2.37 -20.07 -39.75
C GLU A 196 -1.81 -19.20 -40.89
N THR A 197 -2.64 -18.75 -41.83
CA THR A 197 -2.22 -17.85 -42.90
C THR A 197 -1.94 -16.43 -42.39
N LEU A 198 -2.55 -16.03 -41.26
CA LEU A 198 -2.43 -14.71 -40.63
C LEU A 198 -1.61 -14.73 -39.33
N ASN A 199 -0.68 -15.69 -39.21
CA ASN A 199 0.09 -15.97 -38.00
C ASN A 199 1.20 -14.95 -37.62
N THR A 200 1.28 -13.80 -38.29
CA THR A 200 2.23 -12.74 -37.91
C THR A 200 1.58 -11.37 -38.04
N VAL A 201 2.08 -10.40 -37.27
CA VAL A 201 1.60 -9.00 -37.32
C VAL A 201 1.68 -8.44 -38.75
N ALA A 202 2.78 -8.71 -39.47
CA ALA A 202 2.99 -8.25 -40.84
C ALA A 202 2.03 -8.87 -41.86
N LYS A 203 1.43 -10.05 -41.58
CA LYS A 203 0.41 -10.67 -42.43
C LYS A 203 -1.00 -10.23 -42.02
N LEU A 204 -1.27 -10.17 -40.71
CA LEU A 204 -2.57 -9.82 -40.17
C LEU A 204 -2.96 -8.36 -40.46
N GLN A 205 -2.04 -7.41 -40.29
CA GLN A 205 -2.32 -5.99 -40.49
C GLN A 205 -2.85 -5.66 -41.90
N PRO A 206 -2.18 -6.04 -43.01
CA PRO A 206 -2.72 -5.77 -44.35
C PRO A 206 -4.02 -6.54 -44.63
N ALA A 207 -4.17 -7.77 -44.11
CA ALA A 207 -5.40 -8.53 -44.28
C ALA A 207 -6.62 -7.84 -43.62
N LEU A 208 -6.43 -7.27 -42.42
CA LEU A 208 -7.49 -6.50 -41.75
C LEU A 208 -7.87 -5.23 -42.53
N VAL A 209 -6.90 -4.52 -43.12
CA VAL A 209 -7.18 -3.34 -43.96
C VAL A 209 -7.97 -3.73 -45.22
N ILE A 210 -7.60 -4.84 -45.88
CA ILE A 210 -8.34 -5.34 -47.05
C ILE A 210 -9.75 -5.75 -46.66
N ALA A 211 -9.91 -6.45 -45.53
CA ALA A 211 -11.21 -6.86 -45.02
C ALA A 211 -12.10 -5.65 -44.67
N GLU A 212 -11.55 -4.62 -44.04
CA GLU A 212 -12.27 -3.38 -43.73
C GLU A 212 -12.78 -2.70 -45.01
N VAL A 213 -11.93 -2.55 -46.02
CA VAL A 213 -12.32 -1.96 -47.31
C VAL A 213 -13.39 -2.80 -48.00
N PHE A 214 -13.23 -4.12 -48.03
CA PHE A 214 -14.21 -5.03 -48.64
C PHE A 214 -15.58 -4.96 -47.93
N LEU A 215 -15.59 -5.03 -46.59
CA LEU A 215 -16.81 -5.00 -45.79
C LEU A 215 -17.52 -3.62 -45.85
N SER A 216 -16.77 -2.53 -46.03
CA SER A 216 -17.34 -1.18 -46.13
C SER A 216 -18.30 -0.99 -47.32
N ALA A 217 -18.22 -1.87 -48.33
CA ALA A 217 -19.10 -1.85 -49.50
C ALA A 217 -20.49 -2.48 -49.25
N PHE A 218 -20.69 -3.17 -48.12
CA PHE A 218 -21.93 -3.85 -47.79
C PHE A 218 -22.77 -3.07 -46.76
N PRO A 219 -24.10 -3.24 -46.74
CA PRO A 219 -24.95 -2.76 -45.65
C PRO A 219 -24.50 -3.29 -44.28
N LYS A 220 -24.65 -2.47 -43.22
CA LYS A 220 -24.19 -2.80 -41.85
C LYS A 220 -24.90 -4.02 -41.23
N ASP A 221 -26.06 -4.40 -41.76
CA ASP A 221 -26.89 -5.52 -41.35
C ASP A 221 -26.68 -6.78 -42.20
N THR A 222 -25.69 -6.79 -43.11
CA THR A 222 -25.36 -7.94 -43.94
C THR A 222 -24.93 -9.14 -43.07
N PRO A 223 -25.62 -10.29 -43.15
CA PRO A 223 -25.23 -11.49 -42.40
C PRO A 223 -23.83 -12.00 -42.77
N TYR A 224 -23.09 -12.51 -41.78
CA TYR A 224 -21.72 -13.01 -41.98
C TYR A 224 -21.63 -14.09 -43.07
N GLN A 225 -22.62 -14.98 -43.18
CA GLN A 225 -22.63 -16.05 -44.19
C GLN A 225 -22.56 -15.51 -45.63
N ASN A 226 -22.98 -14.27 -45.87
CA ASN A 226 -22.94 -13.65 -47.20
C ASN A 226 -21.54 -13.13 -47.57
N VAL A 227 -20.63 -13.02 -46.60
CA VAL A 227 -19.26 -12.52 -46.76
C VAL A 227 -18.19 -13.54 -46.39
N GLU A 228 -18.56 -14.72 -45.87
CA GLU A 228 -17.66 -15.77 -45.38
C GLU A 228 -16.78 -16.43 -46.46
N GLN A 229 -17.31 -16.60 -47.68
CA GLN A 229 -16.64 -17.38 -48.73
C GLN A 229 -15.73 -16.56 -49.67
N LYS A 230 -15.33 -15.35 -49.29
CA LYS A 230 -14.56 -14.43 -50.14
C LYS A 230 -13.39 -13.80 -49.40
#